data_AF-A0A1I1L8E1-F1
#
_entry.id   AF-A0A1I1L8E1-F1
#
_cell.length_a   1.000
_cell.length_b   1.000
_cell.length_c   1.000
_cell.angle_alpha   90.00
_cell.angle_beta   90.00
_cell.angle_gamma   90.00
#
_symmetry.space_group_name_H-M   'P 1'
#
loop_
_entity.id
_entity.type
_entity.pdbx_description
1 polymer ?
#
loop_
_entity_poly.entity_id
_entity_poly.type
_entity_poly.pdbx_seq_one_letter_code
_entity_poly.pdbx_strand_id
1 'polypeptide(L)'
;MEVKKKKISPEAISAVKEALSVIYWKKDDLQQFVKLTIDNPAIVSTINWSATKRGIVNELLTRMTNRIDIYESDLMNLILAVTDFNDFGNLTYWDEDGTKTKRAKDAVNRLRTLSKGFIQITKEQEEAKVRKAKAELKTKKALSLELELFQLKDEFNTIAVNKNFNQRGFQLEKFLYKLFLLFDLEPKGSFKIHGEQIDGAFTFQNTDYLLEAKWATEVNRSDLATFCFKVETKFKNAAGLLISIDGITKEAISTDFKSIIIMDGIDLLAVLENRITLTDLLFKKRRKASETGNIYMNFNELFK
;
A
#
# COMPACT_ATOMS: atom_id res chain seq x y z
N MET A 1 15.78 -3.96 -26.07
CA MET A 1 15.13 -4.09 -27.39
C MET A 1 14.16 -2.93 -27.53
N GLU A 2 14.46 -1.96 -28.40
CA GLU A 2 13.51 -0.89 -28.72
C GLU A 2 12.28 -1.50 -29.39
N VAL A 3 11.16 -1.51 -28.67
CA VAL A 3 9.87 -1.87 -29.26
C VAL A 3 9.54 -0.77 -30.26
N LYS A 4 9.59 -1.09 -31.57
CA LYS A 4 9.14 -0.19 -32.63
C LYS A 4 7.72 0.29 -32.28
N LYS A 5 7.60 1.55 -31.82
CA LYS A 5 6.31 2.22 -31.62
C LYS A 5 5.55 2.13 -32.95
N LYS A 6 4.47 1.35 -32.99
CA LYS A 6 3.56 1.33 -34.14
C LYS A 6 3.00 2.74 -34.29
N LYS A 7 3.40 3.44 -35.35
CA LYS A 7 2.82 4.74 -35.70
C LYS A 7 1.32 4.54 -35.94
N ILE A 8 0.51 5.46 -35.43
CA ILE A 8 -0.93 5.52 -35.73
C ILE A 8 -1.06 5.59 -37.26
N SER A 9 -1.84 4.68 -37.84
CA SER A 9 -1.98 4.64 -39.29
C SER A 9 -2.75 5.88 -39.77
N PRO A 10 -2.46 6.41 -40.98
CA PRO A 10 -3.23 7.52 -41.56
C PRO A 10 -4.73 7.22 -41.62
N GLU A 11 -5.11 5.96 -41.84
CA GLU A 11 -6.50 5.49 -41.83
C GLU A 11 -7.14 5.63 -40.46
N ALA A 12 -6.39 5.36 -39.38
CA ALA A 12 -6.89 5.55 -38.01
C ALA A 12 -7.12 7.04 -37.71
N ILE A 13 -6.22 7.93 -38.14
CA ILE A 13 -6.40 9.39 -37.97
C ILE A 13 -7.66 9.87 -38.70
N SER A 14 -7.87 9.39 -39.93
CA SER A 14 -9.08 9.68 -40.71
C SER A 14 -10.35 9.14 -40.02
N ALA A 15 -10.29 7.93 -39.46
CA ALA A 15 -11.40 7.33 -38.74
C ALA A 15 -11.74 8.08 -37.43
N VAL A 16 -10.74 8.53 -36.67
CA VAL A 16 -10.94 9.38 -35.48
C VAL A 16 -11.62 10.70 -35.88
N LYS A 17 -11.14 11.33 -36.96
CA LYS A 17 -11.73 12.57 -37.47
C LYS A 17 -13.19 12.39 -37.83
N GLU A 18 -13.51 11.29 -38.52
CA GLU A 18 -14.87 10.95 -38.91
C GLU A 18 -15.75 10.75 -37.66
N ALA A 19 -15.31 9.92 -36.71
CA ALA A 19 -16.04 9.61 -35.49
C ALA A 19 -16.28 10.85 -34.61
N LEU A 20 -15.24 11.62 -34.28
CA LEU A 20 -15.35 12.85 -33.48
C LEU A 20 -16.33 13.87 -34.11
N SER A 21 -16.45 13.89 -35.45
CA SER A 21 -17.36 14.81 -36.14
C SER A 21 -18.84 14.44 -36.01
N VAL A 22 -19.16 13.20 -35.62
CA VAL A 22 -20.52 12.64 -35.65
C VAL A 22 -21.03 12.12 -34.30
N ILE A 23 -20.15 11.83 -33.32
CA ILE A 23 -20.55 11.32 -32.00
C ILE A 23 -21.42 12.29 -31.19
N TYR A 24 -21.30 13.60 -31.44
CA TYR A 24 -22.11 14.64 -30.80
C TYR A 24 -22.85 15.49 -31.82
N TRP A 25 -24.11 15.83 -31.51
CA TRP A 25 -24.87 16.81 -32.30
C TRP A 25 -24.45 18.24 -31.97
N LYS A 26 -24.48 18.62 -30.69
CA LYS A 26 -24.09 19.96 -30.23
C LYS A 26 -22.57 20.14 -30.21
N LYS A 27 -22.11 21.35 -30.51
CA LYS A 27 -20.68 21.70 -30.46
C LYS A 27 -20.16 21.73 -29.02
N ASP A 28 -20.99 22.15 -28.07
CA ASP A 28 -20.61 22.27 -26.66
C ASP A 28 -20.27 20.91 -26.04
N ASP A 29 -21.08 19.88 -26.34
CA ASP A 29 -20.82 18.51 -25.88
C ASP A 29 -19.50 17.96 -26.45
N LEU A 30 -19.23 18.23 -27.74
CA LEU A 30 -17.94 17.87 -28.37
C LEU A 30 -16.78 18.60 -27.69
N GLN A 31 -16.93 19.89 -27.39
CA GLN A 31 -15.91 20.67 -26.71
C GLN A 31 -15.63 20.12 -25.31
N GLN A 32 -16.67 19.80 -24.54
CA GLN A 32 -16.54 19.23 -23.21
C GLN A 32 -15.86 17.85 -23.26
N PHE A 33 -16.25 16.99 -24.20
CA PHE A 33 -15.62 15.69 -24.40
C PHE A 33 -14.11 15.82 -24.69
N VAL A 34 -13.73 16.72 -25.60
CA VAL A 34 -12.32 16.98 -25.93
C VAL A 34 -11.55 17.52 -24.71
N LYS A 35 -12.14 18.46 -23.95
CA LYS A 35 -11.53 19.01 -22.72
C LYS A 35 -11.29 17.96 -21.65
N LEU A 36 -12.19 17.00 -21.48
CA LEU A 36 -12.07 15.95 -20.46
C LEU A 36 -11.12 14.82 -20.86
N THR A 37 -10.82 14.68 -22.14
CA THR A 37 -9.99 13.59 -22.67
C THR A 37 -8.51 13.97 -22.81
N ILE A 38 -8.22 15.26 -23.02
CA ILE A 38 -6.88 15.76 -23.30
C ILE A 38 -6.23 16.24 -22.00
N ASP A 39 -4.99 15.83 -21.77
CA ASP A 39 -4.20 16.23 -20.60
C ASP A 39 -3.56 17.62 -20.80
N ASN A 40 -3.24 17.98 -22.04
CA ASN A 40 -2.65 19.28 -22.40
C ASN A 40 -3.71 20.34 -22.75
N PRO A 41 -4.16 21.21 -21.81
CA PRO A 41 -5.26 22.15 -22.07
C PRO A 41 -4.92 23.24 -23.09
N ALA A 42 -3.63 23.53 -23.32
CA ALA A 42 -3.15 24.60 -24.20
C ALA A 42 -3.56 24.40 -25.68
N ILE A 43 -3.64 23.14 -26.15
CA ILE A 43 -4.08 22.88 -27.53
C ILE A 43 -5.57 23.17 -27.69
N VAL A 44 -6.36 22.89 -26.66
CA VAL A 44 -7.82 23.05 -26.65
C VAL A 44 -8.23 24.51 -26.53
N SER A 45 -7.49 25.29 -25.73
CA SER A 45 -7.76 26.72 -25.51
C SER A 45 -7.50 27.58 -26.75
N THR A 46 -6.65 27.12 -27.67
CA THR A 46 -6.22 27.86 -28.87
C THR A 46 -6.95 27.44 -30.15
N ILE A 47 -7.98 26.59 -30.04
CA ILE A 47 -8.82 26.16 -31.17
C ILE A 47 -9.97 27.13 -31.39
N ASN A 48 -10.29 27.39 -32.66
CA ASN A 48 -11.43 28.21 -33.01
C ASN A 48 -12.75 27.41 -32.93
N TRP A 49 -13.41 27.45 -31.76
CA TRP A 49 -14.68 26.76 -31.51
C TRP A 49 -15.89 27.35 -32.26
N SER A 50 -15.74 28.49 -32.94
CA SER A 50 -16.80 29.05 -33.79
C SER A 50 -16.96 28.31 -35.12
N ALA A 51 -15.93 27.57 -35.57
CA ALA A 51 -15.91 26.84 -36.83
C ALA A 51 -16.91 25.65 -36.85
N THR A 52 -17.03 24.97 -38.00
CA THR A 52 -17.84 23.75 -38.11
C THR A 52 -17.23 22.61 -37.29
N LYS A 53 -18.03 21.63 -36.81
CA LYS A 53 -17.51 20.47 -36.05
C LYS A 53 -16.36 19.76 -36.79
N ARG A 54 -16.53 19.55 -38.10
CA ARG A 54 -15.47 18.98 -38.95
C ARG A 54 -14.23 19.84 -39.03
N GLY A 55 -14.38 21.17 -39.07
CA GLY A 55 -13.26 22.11 -39.06
C GLY A 55 -12.49 22.06 -37.75
N ILE A 56 -13.20 22.10 -36.62
CA ILE A 56 -12.65 22.00 -35.26
C ILE A 56 -11.85 20.70 -35.09
N VAL A 57 -12.46 19.56 -35.42
CA VAL A 57 -11.82 18.24 -35.30
C VAL A 57 -10.61 18.13 -36.23
N ASN A 58 -10.71 18.66 -37.46
CA ASN A 58 -9.58 18.67 -38.39
C ASN A 58 -8.41 19.49 -37.83
N GLU A 59 -8.67 20.70 -37.37
CA GLU A 59 -7.65 21.58 -36.79
C GLU A 59 -6.98 20.93 -35.57
N LEU A 60 -7.77 20.36 -34.66
CA LEU A 60 -7.28 19.64 -33.48
C LEU A 60 -6.32 18.51 -33.89
N LEU A 61 -6.77 17.61 -34.76
CA LEU A 61 -5.99 16.45 -35.16
C LEU A 61 -4.75 16.84 -35.98
N THR A 62 -4.86 17.82 -36.88
CA THR A 62 -3.70 18.33 -37.64
C THR A 62 -2.62 18.89 -36.72
N ARG A 63 -3.01 19.68 -35.69
CA ARG A 63 -2.06 20.21 -34.71
C ARG A 63 -1.39 19.08 -33.91
N MET A 64 -2.15 18.08 -33.49
CA MET A 64 -1.62 16.90 -32.77
C MET A 64 -0.66 16.09 -33.65
N THR A 65 -0.99 15.85 -34.92
CA THR A 65 -0.14 15.08 -35.83
C THR A 65 1.14 15.81 -36.22
N ASN A 66 1.10 17.14 -36.32
CA ASN A 66 2.27 17.96 -36.65
C ASN A 66 3.30 18.00 -35.50
N ARG A 67 2.85 17.84 -34.25
CA ARG A 67 3.68 17.82 -33.04
C ARG A 67 3.43 16.54 -32.24
N ILE A 68 3.61 15.40 -32.91
CA ILE A 68 3.44 14.08 -32.32
C ILE A 68 4.37 13.87 -31.11
N ASP A 69 5.51 14.56 -31.06
CA ASP A 69 6.45 14.56 -29.94
C ASP A 69 5.83 15.04 -28.63
N ILE A 70 4.86 15.97 -28.70
CA ILE A 70 4.15 16.53 -27.55
C ILE A 70 2.81 15.82 -27.35
N TYR A 71 2.05 15.66 -28.43
CA TYR A 71 0.63 15.30 -28.36
C TYR A 71 0.34 13.81 -28.63
N GLU A 72 1.35 12.93 -28.64
CA GLU A 72 1.16 11.48 -28.80
C GLU A 72 0.15 10.96 -27.76
N SER A 73 0.33 11.31 -26.48
CA SER A 73 -0.56 10.87 -25.39
C SER A 73 -2.00 11.37 -25.56
N ASP A 74 -2.19 12.64 -25.92
CA ASP A 74 -3.54 13.21 -26.08
C ASP A 74 -4.28 12.62 -27.28
N LEU A 75 -3.57 12.37 -28.38
CA LEU A 75 -4.12 11.70 -29.55
C LEU A 75 -4.52 10.25 -29.21
N MET A 76 -3.73 9.57 -28.36
CA MET A 76 -4.07 8.26 -27.82
C MET A 76 -5.32 8.27 -26.97
N ASN A 77 -5.41 9.21 -26.03
CA ASN A 77 -6.56 9.36 -25.16
C ASN A 77 -7.84 9.61 -25.98
N LEU A 78 -7.76 10.45 -27.03
CA LEU A 78 -8.88 10.67 -27.95
C LEU A 78 -9.28 9.39 -28.68
N ILE A 79 -8.33 8.63 -29.21
CA ILE A 79 -8.63 7.35 -29.88
C ILE A 79 -9.34 6.41 -28.91
N LEU A 80 -8.81 6.25 -27.69
CA LEU A 80 -9.35 5.36 -26.67
C LEU A 80 -10.75 5.78 -26.25
N ALA A 81 -10.95 7.06 -25.91
CA ALA A 81 -12.23 7.60 -25.49
C ALA A 81 -13.31 7.47 -26.58
N VAL A 82 -12.95 7.67 -27.84
CA VAL A 82 -13.88 7.46 -28.97
C VAL A 82 -14.18 5.98 -29.17
N THR A 83 -13.19 5.09 -29.00
CA THR A 83 -13.46 3.64 -29.10
C THR A 83 -14.32 3.10 -27.95
N ASP A 84 -14.23 3.69 -26.76
CA ASP A 84 -15.04 3.31 -25.60
C ASP A 84 -16.46 3.93 -25.63
N PHE A 85 -16.71 4.84 -26.57
CA PHE A 85 -18.01 5.49 -26.74
C PHE A 85 -19.09 4.49 -27.20
N ASN A 86 -20.02 4.15 -26.29
CA ASN A 86 -21.08 3.17 -26.52
C ASN A 86 -22.50 3.74 -26.43
N ASP A 87 -22.67 4.88 -25.77
CA ASP A 87 -23.97 5.53 -25.57
C ASP A 87 -24.16 6.68 -26.57
N PHE A 88 -25.14 6.54 -27.46
CA PHE A 88 -25.49 7.54 -28.47
C PHE A 88 -26.82 8.24 -28.14
N GLY A 89 -27.28 8.16 -26.88
CA GLY A 89 -28.53 8.77 -26.41
C GLY A 89 -28.62 10.27 -26.69
N ASN A 90 -27.48 10.96 -26.70
CA ASN A 90 -27.35 12.38 -27.04
C ASN A 90 -27.84 12.73 -28.46
N LEU A 91 -27.94 11.77 -29.38
CA LEU A 91 -28.40 11.98 -30.75
C LEU A 91 -29.91 11.76 -30.93
N THR A 92 -30.57 11.06 -30.00
CA THR A 92 -31.97 10.60 -30.12
C THR A 92 -32.95 11.72 -30.47
N TYR A 93 -32.85 12.87 -29.80
CA TYR A 93 -33.71 14.03 -30.05
C TYR A 93 -33.58 14.60 -31.47
N TRP A 94 -32.42 14.43 -32.11
CA TRP A 94 -32.12 15.00 -33.43
C TRP A 94 -32.15 13.97 -34.56
N ASP A 95 -32.60 12.74 -34.26
CA ASP A 95 -32.42 11.57 -35.12
C ASP A 95 -33.69 10.75 -35.30
N GLU A 96 -34.76 11.41 -35.74
CA GLU A 96 -36.07 10.80 -35.99
C GLU A 96 -36.02 9.60 -36.97
N ASP A 97 -35.11 9.64 -37.95
CA ASP A 97 -34.91 8.59 -38.95
C ASP A 97 -33.81 7.56 -38.57
N GLY A 98 -33.16 7.72 -37.43
CA GLY A 98 -32.08 6.86 -36.95
C GLY A 98 -30.78 6.93 -37.76
N THR A 99 -30.69 7.80 -38.77
CA THR A 99 -29.56 7.82 -39.72
C THR A 99 -28.28 8.35 -39.08
N LYS A 100 -28.38 9.30 -38.16
CA LYS A 100 -27.24 9.94 -37.48
C LYS A 100 -26.62 9.00 -36.46
N THR A 101 -27.46 8.29 -35.70
CA THR A 101 -27.04 7.27 -34.75
C THR A 101 -26.37 6.12 -35.48
N LYS A 102 -26.94 5.67 -36.60
CA LYS A 102 -26.32 4.64 -37.45
C LYS A 102 -24.93 5.09 -37.94
N ARG A 103 -24.83 6.30 -38.49
CA ARG A 103 -23.56 6.88 -38.95
C ARG A 103 -22.53 6.99 -37.85
N ALA A 104 -22.93 7.41 -36.65
CA ALA A 104 -22.02 7.54 -35.51
C ALA A 104 -21.50 6.17 -35.04
N LYS A 105 -22.39 5.17 -34.96
CA LYS A 105 -22.01 3.77 -34.67
C LYS A 105 -21.03 3.22 -35.70
N ASP A 106 -21.30 3.42 -36.99
CA ASP A 106 -20.43 2.95 -38.07
C ASP A 106 -19.04 3.60 -38.00
N ALA A 107 -18.97 4.90 -37.74
CA ALA A 107 -17.70 5.62 -37.60
C ALA A 107 -16.88 5.13 -36.39
N VAL A 108 -17.52 4.93 -35.23
CA VAL A 108 -16.85 4.39 -34.03
C VAL A 108 -16.40 2.93 -34.26
N ASN A 109 -17.22 2.09 -34.88
CA ASN A 109 -16.87 0.69 -35.16
C ASN A 109 -15.72 0.56 -36.16
N ARG A 110 -15.66 1.46 -37.15
CA ARG A 110 -14.51 1.57 -38.06
C ARG A 110 -13.23 1.88 -37.30
N LEU A 111 -13.27 2.87 -36.40
CA LEU A 111 -12.13 3.20 -35.56
C LEU A 111 -11.72 2.02 -34.66
N ARG A 112 -12.66 1.34 -34.01
CA ARG A 112 -12.37 0.15 -33.20
C ARG A 112 -11.62 -0.91 -33.99
N THR A 113 -12.07 -1.20 -35.21
CA THR A 113 -11.45 -2.21 -36.06
C THR A 113 -10.00 -1.85 -36.41
N LEU A 114 -9.73 -0.58 -36.71
CA LEU A 114 -8.39 -0.10 -37.04
C LEU A 114 -7.47 -0.02 -35.80
N SER A 115 -8.04 0.26 -34.63
CA SER A 115 -7.27 0.53 -33.40
C SER A 115 -7.07 -0.70 -32.50
N LYS A 116 -7.79 -1.82 -32.71
CA LYS A 116 -7.74 -3.05 -31.88
C LYS A 116 -6.33 -3.49 -31.50
N GLY A 117 -5.45 -3.67 -32.48
CA GLY A 117 -4.10 -4.18 -32.25
C GLY A 117 -3.16 -3.19 -31.56
N PHE A 118 -3.53 -1.90 -31.51
CA PHE A 118 -2.73 -0.85 -30.90
C PHE A 118 -3.20 -0.55 -29.47
N ILE A 119 -4.52 -0.50 -29.26
CA ILE A 119 -5.15 -0.35 -27.94
C ILE A 119 -4.68 -1.44 -26.97
N GLN A 120 -4.62 -2.69 -27.45
CA GLN A 120 -4.19 -3.82 -26.62
C GLN A 120 -2.72 -3.68 -26.18
N ILE A 121 -1.84 -3.28 -27.09
CA ILE A 121 -0.41 -3.06 -26.79
C ILE A 121 -0.24 -1.91 -25.78
N THR A 122 -0.94 -0.80 -25.97
CA THR A 122 -0.85 0.36 -25.07
C THR A 122 -1.32 0.01 -23.67
N LYS A 123 -2.44 -0.72 -23.55
CA LYS A 123 -2.97 -1.16 -22.25
C LYS A 123 -2.01 -2.11 -21.54
N GLU A 124 -1.45 -3.08 -22.26
CA GLU A 124 -0.45 -4.01 -21.72
C GLU A 124 0.82 -3.28 -21.24
N GLN A 125 1.28 -2.27 -21.98
CA GLN A 125 2.45 -1.45 -21.59
C GLN A 125 2.19 -0.63 -20.33
N GLU A 126 1.02 -0.01 -20.23
CA GLU A 126 0.65 0.80 -19.07
C GLU A 126 0.55 -0.08 -17.81
N GLU A 127 -0.10 -1.23 -17.92
CA GLU A 127 -0.17 -2.23 -16.85
C GLU A 127 1.22 -2.78 -16.46
N ALA A 128 2.12 -2.95 -17.43
CA ALA A 128 3.50 -3.37 -17.17
C ALA A 128 4.31 -2.30 -16.42
N LYS A 129 4.15 -1.01 -16.79
CA LYS A 129 4.78 0.12 -16.06
C LYS A 129 4.30 0.18 -14.61
N VAL A 130 2.98 0.10 -14.39
CA VAL A 130 2.40 0.13 -13.05
C VAL A 130 2.90 -1.05 -12.21
N ARG A 131 2.97 -2.25 -12.79
CA ARG A 131 3.54 -3.44 -12.13
C ARG A 131 5.01 -3.23 -11.75
N LYS A 132 5.81 -2.70 -12.68
CA LYS A 132 7.24 -2.41 -12.44
C LYS A 132 7.43 -1.37 -11.32
N ALA A 133 6.70 -0.27 -11.35
CA ALA A 133 6.77 0.76 -10.32
C ALA A 133 6.36 0.23 -8.93
N LYS A 134 5.29 -0.58 -8.86
CA LYS A 134 4.88 -1.25 -7.61
C LYS A 134 5.95 -2.22 -7.11
N ALA A 135 6.59 -2.98 -7.99
CA ALA A 135 7.68 -3.89 -7.63
C ALA A 135 8.89 -3.14 -7.08
N GLU A 136 9.34 -2.08 -7.77
CA GLU A 136 10.46 -1.24 -7.33
C GLU A 136 10.20 -0.60 -5.96
N LEU A 137 8.99 -0.09 -5.72
CA LEU A 137 8.62 0.48 -4.42
C LEU A 137 8.62 -0.58 -3.31
N LYS A 138 8.14 -1.80 -3.59
CA LYS A 138 8.22 -2.92 -2.65
C LYS A 138 9.67 -3.30 -2.35
N THR A 139 10.53 -3.40 -3.37
CA THR A 139 11.95 -3.71 -3.18
C THR A 139 12.66 -2.64 -2.36
N LYS A 140 12.41 -1.36 -2.61
CA LYS A 140 12.99 -0.26 -1.81
C LYS A 140 12.56 -0.31 -0.35
N LYS A 141 11.27 -0.56 -0.09
CA LYS A 141 10.75 -0.71 1.28
C LYS A 141 11.36 -1.91 1.99
N ALA A 142 11.45 -3.05 1.32
CA ALA A 142 12.08 -4.25 1.87
C ALA A 142 13.55 -4.02 2.23
N LEU A 143 14.30 -3.35 1.33
CA LEU A 143 15.70 -3.00 1.59
C LEU A 143 15.85 -2.03 2.77
N SER A 144 14.96 -1.05 2.92
CA SER A 144 14.96 -0.13 4.08
C SER A 144 14.75 -0.88 5.39
N LEU A 145 13.73 -1.74 5.44
CA LEU A 145 13.42 -2.55 6.62
C LEU A 145 14.58 -3.46 7.00
N GLU A 146 15.22 -4.10 6.01
CA GLU A 146 16.37 -4.98 6.25
C GLU A 146 17.56 -4.21 6.86
N LEU A 147 17.84 -3.00 6.37
CA LEU A 147 18.88 -2.14 6.94
C LEU A 147 18.55 -1.69 8.37
N GLU A 148 17.29 -1.33 8.64
CA GLU A 148 16.85 -0.89 9.98
C GLU A 148 16.90 -2.05 10.99
N LEU A 149 16.47 -3.26 10.59
CA LEU A 149 16.61 -4.47 11.41
C LEU A 149 18.07 -4.83 11.67
N PHE A 150 18.94 -4.68 10.67
CA PHE A 150 20.37 -4.91 10.83
C PHE A 150 20.97 -3.96 11.89
N GLN A 151 20.64 -2.66 11.83
CA GLN A 151 21.10 -1.68 12.82
C GLN A 151 20.58 -1.99 14.23
N LEU A 152 19.31 -2.39 14.35
CA LEU A 152 18.73 -2.83 15.62
C LEU A 152 19.43 -4.09 16.16
N LYS A 153 19.81 -5.02 15.29
CA LYS A 153 20.54 -6.23 15.69
C LYS A 153 21.93 -5.88 16.26
N ASP A 154 22.65 -4.96 15.63
CA ASP A 154 23.94 -4.48 16.13
C ASP A 154 23.81 -3.76 17.48
N GLU A 155 22.74 -2.95 17.65
CA GLU A 155 22.41 -2.32 18.93
C GLU A 155 22.13 -3.39 20.00
N PHE A 156 21.31 -4.41 19.70
CA PHE A 156 21.01 -5.52 20.61
C PHE A 156 22.27 -6.27 21.06
N ASN A 157 23.18 -6.58 20.12
CA ASN A 157 24.46 -7.23 20.43
C ASN A 157 25.35 -6.36 21.33
N THR A 158 25.35 -5.05 21.13
CA THR A 158 26.09 -4.10 21.96
C THR A 158 25.55 -4.07 23.39
N ILE A 159 24.22 -4.16 23.56
CA ILE A 159 23.57 -4.24 24.88
C ILE A 159 23.93 -5.57 25.56
N ALA A 160 23.93 -6.68 24.82
CA ALA A 160 24.21 -8.01 25.35
C ALA A 160 25.61 -8.13 25.99
N VAL A 161 26.63 -7.44 25.45
CA VAL A 161 27.99 -7.46 25.99
C VAL A 161 28.20 -6.53 27.19
N ASN A 162 27.25 -5.63 27.49
CA ASN A 162 27.36 -4.69 28.60
C ASN A 162 27.24 -5.42 29.95
N LYS A 163 28.31 -5.46 30.75
CA LYS A 163 28.33 -6.16 32.05
C LYS A 163 27.51 -5.47 33.17
N ASN A 164 27.06 -4.23 32.96
CA ASN A 164 26.27 -3.50 33.95
C ASN A 164 24.77 -3.78 33.76
N PHE A 165 24.19 -4.62 34.63
CA PHE A 165 22.79 -5.03 34.58
C PHE A 165 21.79 -3.86 34.57
N ASN A 166 22.02 -2.83 35.40
CA ASN A 166 21.12 -1.68 35.49
C ASN A 166 21.12 -0.87 34.18
N GLN A 167 22.30 -0.66 33.61
CA GLN A 167 22.41 0.03 32.31
C GLN A 167 21.81 -0.81 31.18
N ARG A 168 21.97 -2.13 31.24
CA ARG A 168 21.43 -3.05 30.24
C ARG A 168 19.91 -3.00 30.18
N GLY A 169 19.22 -2.98 31.33
CA GLY A 169 17.76 -2.84 31.39
C GLY A 169 17.27 -1.55 30.73
N PHE A 170 17.86 -0.41 31.09
CA PHE A 170 17.50 0.87 30.48
C PHE A 170 17.80 0.95 28.97
N GLN A 171 18.89 0.32 28.52
CA GLN A 171 19.20 0.22 27.09
C GLN A 171 18.20 -0.68 26.37
N LEU A 172 17.74 -1.77 27.00
CA LEU A 172 16.71 -2.64 26.46
C LEU A 172 15.39 -1.92 26.26
N GLU A 173 14.93 -1.12 27.24
CA GLU A 173 13.71 -0.31 27.12
C GLU A 173 13.75 0.58 25.87
N LYS A 174 14.86 1.28 25.66
CA LYS A 174 15.06 2.15 24.48
C LYS A 174 15.11 1.37 23.17
N PHE A 175 15.79 0.23 23.18
CA PHE A 175 15.85 -0.65 22.02
C PHE A 175 14.46 -1.16 21.64
N LEU A 176 13.67 -1.61 22.62
CA LEU A 176 12.30 -2.08 22.39
C LEU A 176 11.41 -0.96 21.88
N TYR A 177 11.52 0.26 22.39
CA TYR A 177 10.79 1.40 21.84
C TYR A 177 11.04 1.57 20.34
N LYS A 178 12.31 1.52 19.89
CA LYS A 178 12.66 1.62 18.47
C LYS A 178 12.12 0.46 17.65
N LEU A 179 12.27 -0.77 18.16
CA LEU A 179 11.77 -1.97 17.49
C LEU A 179 10.25 -1.91 17.30
N PHE A 180 9.51 -1.48 18.32
CA PHE A 180 8.05 -1.39 18.24
C PHE A 180 7.60 -0.26 17.32
N LEU A 181 8.35 0.85 17.30
CA LEU A 181 8.11 1.97 16.38
C LEU A 181 8.30 1.54 14.92
N LEU A 182 9.33 0.72 14.63
CA LEU A 182 9.59 0.17 13.29
C LEU A 182 8.42 -0.65 12.74
N PHE A 183 7.65 -1.29 13.61
CA PHE A 183 6.50 -2.12 13.25
C PHE A 183 5.15 -1.40 13.46
N ASP A 184 5.14 -0.07 13.54
CA ASP A 184 3.94 0.76 13.67
C ASP A 184 3.04 0.38 14.87
N LEU A 185 3.63 -0.04 15.99
CA LEU A 185 2.90 -0.45 17.20
C LEU A 185 2.57 0.70 18.16
N GLU A 186 2.79 1.96 17.75
CA GLU A 186 2.56 3.17 18.57
C GLU A 186 3.14 3.07 20.00
N PRO A 187 4.45 2.78 20.17
CA PRO A 187 5.02 2.59 21.50
C PRO A 187 5.03 3.88 22.31
N LYS A 188 4.85 3.73 23.63
CA LYS A 188 5.02 4.75 24.65
C LYS A 188 6.16 4.31 25.57
N GLY A 189 7.12 5.22 25.80
CA GLY A 189 8.22 4.99 26.74
C GLY A 189 7.76 4.87 28.19
N SER A 190 8.68 4.56 29.09
CA SER A 190 8.36 4.27 30.50
C SER A 190 7.60 5.40 31.20
N PHE A 191 6.66 5.03 32.06
CA PHE A 191 5.81 5.96 32.78
C PHE A 191 5.44 5.42 34.17
N LYS A 192 4.95 6.32 35.05
CA LYS A 192 4.48 5.96 36.38
C LYS A 192 2.98 6.19 36.51
N ILE A 193 2.27 5.20 37.06
CA ILE A 193 0.85 5.28 37.41
C ILE A 193 0.72 5.00 38.90
N HIS A 194 0.22 5.95 39.69
CA HIS A 194 0.00 5.78 41.13
C HIS A 194 1.22 5.22 41.90
N GLY A 195 2.45 5.59 41.49
CA GLY A 195 3.71 5.11 42.09
C GLY A 195 4.28 3.83 41.49
N GLU A 196 3.51 3.13 40.66
CA GLU A 196 3.92 1.92 39.94
C GLU A 196 4.63 2.29 38.62
N GLN A 197 5.81 1.73 38.37
CA GLN A 197 6.56 1.94 37.13
C GLN A 197 6.20 0.87 36.09
N ILE A 198 5.92 1.33 34.87
CA ILE A 198 5.72 0.51 33.68
C ILE A 198 6.79 0.89 32.65
N ASP A 199 7.45 -0.11 32.06
CA ASP A 199 8.58 0.09 31.16
C ASP A 199 8.13 0.61 29.78
N GLY A 200 6.93 0.25 29.36
CA GLY A 200 6.29 0.85 28.20
C GLY A 200 4.85 0.40 27.98
N ALA A 201 4.24 0.93 26.92
CA ALA A 201 2.96 0.45 26.42
C ALA A 201 2.93 0.57 24.90
N PHE A 202 2.08 -0.19 24.23
CA PHE A 202 1.92 -0.15 22.78
C PHE A 202 0.52 -0.66 22.40
N THR A 203 0.06 -0.38 21.18
CA THR A 203 -1.24 -0.84 20.70
C THR A 203 -1.05 -1.81 19.54
N PHE A 204 -1.69 -2.98 19.64
CA PHE A 204 -1.64 -4.01 18.61
C PHE A 204 -3.03 -4.58 18.35
N GLN A 205 -3.50 -4.46 17.09
CA GLN A 205 -4.83 -4.92 16.66
C GLN A 205 -5.96 -4.44 17.60
N ASN A 206 -5.98 -3.13 17.87
CA ASN A 206 -6.96 -2.45 18.72
C ASN A 206 -6.98 -2.95 20.19
N THR A 207 -5.88 -3.59 20.63
CA THR A 207 -5.68 -4.02 22.00
C THR A 207 -4.46 -3.28 22.55
N ASP A 208 -4.62 -2.65 23.71
CA ASP A 208 -3.52 -1.98 24.40
C ASP A 208 -2.72 -2.99 25.22
N TYR A 209 -1.41 -2.92 25.10
CA TYR A 209 -0.46 -3.76 25.80
C TYR A 209 0.37 -2.94 26.78
N LEU A 210 0.49 -3.42 28.01
CA LEU A 210 1.59 -3.03 28.88
C LEU A 210 2.83 -3.84 28.53
N LEU A 211 3.98 -3.19 28.54
CA LEU A 211 5.29 -3.79 28.29
C LEU A 211 6.11 -3.78 29.58
N GLU A 212 6.64 -4.94 29.95
CA GLU A 212 7.69 -5.06 30.97
C GLU A 212 8.89 -5.78 30.35
N ALA A 213 10.10 -5.29 30.60
CA ALA A 213 11.34 -5.75 29.97
C ALA A 213 12.37 -6.16 31.03
N LYS A 214 12.88 -7.39 30.95
CA LYS A 214 13.83 -7.95 31.92
C LYS A 214 15.07 -8.53 31.22
N TRP A 215 16.24 -8.11 31.69
CA TRP A 215 17.55 -8.59 31.21
C TRP A 215 18.56 -8.65 32.36
N ALA A 216 18.41 -9.65 33.21
CA ALA A 216 19.29 -9.87 34.36
C ALA A 216 19.36 -11.35 34.73
N THR A 217 18.21 -11.95 35.00
CA THR A 217 18.04 -13.36 35.34
C THR A 217 16.70 -13.85 34.81
N GLU A 218 16.53 -15.18 34.74
CA GLU A 218 15.24 -15.81 34.48
C GLU A 218 14.14 -15.23 35.38
N VAL A 219 12.97 -15.00 34.79
CA VAL A 219 11.81 -14.48 35.51
C VAL A 219 11.14 -15.60 36.28
N ASN A 220 10.90 -15.36 37.57
CA ASN A 220 10.26 -16.32 38.46
C ASN A 220 8.73 -16.11 38.52
N ARG A 221 8.02 -17.02 39.22
CA ARG A 221 6.56 -16.94 39.37
C ARG A 221 6.06 -15.66 40.05
N SER A 222 6.77 -15.16 41.07
CA SER A 222 6.35 -13.95 41.79
C SER A 222 6.40 -12.69 40.92
N ASP A 223 7.40 -12.62 40.05
CA ASP A 223 7.52 -11.54 39.06
C ASP A 223 6.36 -11.58 38.06
N LEU A 224 6.04 -12.77 37.53
CA LEU A 224 4.91 -12.95 36.63
C LEU A 224 3.58 -12.60 37.29
N ALA A 225 3.37 -13.04 38.53
CA ALA A 225 2.17 -12.72 39.29
C ALA A 225 2.01 -11.22 39.51
N THR A 226 3.12 -10.54 39.83
CA THR A 226 3.14 -9.08 39.98
C THR A 226 2.73 -8.43 38.66
N PHE A 227 3.37 -8.77 37.54
CA PHE A 227 3.04 -8.18 36.24
C PHE A 227 1.62 -8.48 35.77
N CYS A 228 1.14 -9.72 35.94
CA CYS A 228 -0.22 -10.11 35.60
C CYS A 228 -1.25 -9.27 36.37
N PHE A 229 -1.04 -9.09 37.68
CA PHE A 229 -1.89 -8.23 38.51
C PHE A 229 -1.88 -6.76 38.02
N LYS A 230 -0.72 -6.23 37.64
CA LYS A 230 -0.62 -4.88 37.06
C LYS A 230 -1.48 -4.73 35.81
N VAL A 231 -1.47 -5.72 34.92
CA VAL A 231 -2.24 -5.72 33.67
C VAL A 231 -3.75 -5.80 33.95
N GLU A 232 -4.15 -6.73 34.81
CA GLU A 232 -5.57 -6.97 35.14
C GLU A 232 -6.24 -5.80 35.87
N THR A 233 -5.46 -4.96 36.54
CA THR A 233 -5.97 -3.76 37.23
C THR A 233 -6.13 -2.54 36.32
N LYS A 234 -5.74 -2.63 35.02
CA LYS A 234 -5.92 -1.52 34.07
C LYS A 234 -7.26 -1.62 33.32
N PHE A 235 -7.36 -0.96 32.17
CA PHE A 235 -8.58 -0.89 31.37
C PHE A 235 -9.06 -2.29 30.96
N LYS A 236 -10.38 -2.45 30.85
CA LYS A 236 -11.01 -3.72 30.47
C LYS A 236 -10.52 -4.12 29.06
N ASN A 237 -9.94 -5.32 28.95
CA ASN A 237 -9.29 -5.88 27.75
C ASN A 237 -7.85 -5.44 27.46
N ALA A 238 -7.17 -4.78 28.40
CA ALA A 238 -5.71 -4.61 28.30
C ALA A 238 -5.01 -5.98 28.38
N ALA A 239 -3.92 -6.13 27.64
CA ALA A 239 -3.03 -7.29 27.69
C ALA A 239 -1.64 -6.88 28.17
N GLY A 240 -0.82 -7.87 28.52
CA GLY A 240 0.57 -7.68 28.90
C GLY A 240 1.50 -8.39 27.94
N LEU A 241 2.62 -7.76 27.63
CA LEU A 241 3.77 -8.40 27.02
C LEU A 241 4.95 -8.29 27.98
N LEU A 242 5.45 -9.43 28.43
CA LEU A 242 6.71 -9.51 29.14
C LEU A 242 7.80 -9.97 28.17
N ILE A 243 8.90 -9.22 28.11
CA ILE A 243 10.08 -9.61 27.35
C ILE A 243 11.19 -9.94 28.33
N SER A 244 11.56 -11.21 28.41
CA SER A 244 12.66 -11.68 29.27
C SER A 244 13.78 -12.28 28.44
N ILE A 245 14.92 -11.61 28.36
CA ILE A 245 16.02 -12.07 27.50
C ILE A 245 16.59 -13.40 27.97
N ASP A 246 16.70 -13.59 29.28
CA ASP A 246 17.24 -14.81 29.89
C ASP A 246 16.15 -15.90 30.07
N GLY A 247 14.91 -15.64 29.65
CA GLY A 247 13.80 -16.59 29.73
C GLY A 247 13.06 -16.58 31.08
N ILE A 248 12.40 -17.69 31.40
CA ILE A 248 11.61 -17.85 32.63
C ILE A 248 11.98 -19.16 33.33
N THR A 249 11.84 -19.20 34.65
CA THR A 249 12.08 -20.44 35.39
C THR A 249 10.98 -21.46 35.08
N LYS A 250 11.28 -22.76 35.17
CA LYS A 250 10.32 -23.83 34.84
C LYS A 250 9.06 -23.78 35.70
N GLU A 251 9.20 -23.34 36.94
CA GLU A 251 8.13 -23.22 37.93
C GLU A 251 7.30 -21.94 37.77
N ALA A 252 7.74 -21.00 36.92
CA ALA A 252 7.04 -19.75 36.67
C ALA A 252 5.76 -19.94 35.85
N ILE A 253 5.73 -20.95 34.98
CA ILE A 253 4.59 -21.22 34.10
C ILE A 253 3.38 -21.66 34.95
N SER A 254 2.26 -20.94 34.81
CA SER A 254 1.01 -21.26 35.47
C SER A 254 -0.18 -20.94 34.56
N THR A 255 -1.25 -21.72 34.69
CA THR A 255 -2.55 -21.51 34.03
C THR A 255 -3.32 -20.30 34.59
N ASP A 256 -2.83 -19.73 35.70
CA ASP A 256 -3.49 -18.64 36.40
C ASP A 256 -3.30 -17.29 35.68
N PHE A 257 -2.24 -17.13 34.88
CA PHE A 257 -1.94 -15.89 34.18
C PHE A 257 -2.57 -15.92 32.79
N LYS A 258 -3.62 -15.13 32.56
CA LYS A 258 -4.42 -15.17 31.31
C LYS A 258 -4.36 -13.88 30.51
N SER A 259 -3.83 -12.82 31.09
CA SER A 259 -3.78 -11.47 30.51
C SER A 259 -2.44 -11.15 29.84
N ILE A 260 -1.44 -12.04 29.95
CA ILE A 260 -0.07 -11.77 29.50
C ILE A 260 0.42 -12.78 28.46
N ILE A 261 1.37 -12.34 27.64
CA ILE A 261 2.16 -13.17 26.72
C ILE A 261 3.64 -12.93 27.04
N ILE A 262 4.46 -13.95 26.88
CA ILE A 262 5.90 -13.88 27.16
C ILE A 262 6.70 -14.08 25.86
N MET A 263 7.70 -13.22 25.68
CA MET A 263 8.74 -13.33 24.66
C MET A 263 10.11 -13.44 25.30
N ASP A 264 10.99 -14.22 24.69
CA ASP A 264 12.38 -14.37 25.14
C ASP A 264 13.40 -13.77 24.16
N GLY A 265 14.70 -13.94 24.46
CA GLY A 265 15.77 -13.53 23.56
C GLY A 265 15.75 -14.25 22.21
N ILE A 266 15.27 -15.50 22.14
CA ILE A 266 15.16 -16.27 20.89
C ILE A 266 14.10 -15.65 19.98
N ASP A 267 12.97 -15.25 20.56
CA ASP A 267 11.91 -14.53 19.87
C ASP A 267 12.40 -13.22 19.27
N LEU A 268 13.12 -12.40 20.06
CA LEU A 268 13.68 -11.14 19.56
C LEU A 268 14.70 -11.36 18.45
N LEU A 269 15.60 -12.33 18.59
CA LEU A 269 16.58 -12.66 17.57
C LEU A 269 15.91 -13.12 16.27
N ALA A 270 14.82 -13.90 16.34
CA ALA A 270 14.07 -14.30 15.15
C ALA A 270 13.46 -13.09 14.42
N VAL A 271 13.00 -12.08 15.15
CA VAL A 271 12.50 -10.81 14.58
C VAL A 271 13.64 -9.99 13.96
N LEU A 272 14.75 -9.82 14.69
CA LEU A 272 15.93 -9.07 14.23
C LEU A 272 16.61 -9.69 13.02
N GLU A 273 16.54 -11.01 12.89
CA GLU A 273 17.02 -11.75 11.72
C GLU A 273 16.00 -11.84 10.59
N ASN A 274 14.89 -11.12 10.71
CA ASN A 274 13.80 -11.08 9.74
C ASN A 274 13.26 -12.48 9.36
N ARG A 275 13.34 -13.46 10.29
CA ARG A 275 12.73 -14.79 10.11
C ARG A 275 11.22 -14.72 10.29
N ILE A 276 10.75 -13.73 11.05
CA ILE A 276 9.35 -13.40 11.26
C ILE A 276 9.21 -11.90 11.57
N THR A 277 8.11 -11.28 11.17
CA THR A 277 7.81 -9.90 11.60
C THR A 277 7.39 -9.88 13.07
N LEU A 278 7.63 -8.78 13.78
CA LEU A 278 7.18 -8.65 15.18
C LEU A 278 5.66 -8.81 15.29
N THR A 279 4.92 -8.22 14.36
CA THR A 279 3.45 -8.29 14.30
C THR A 279 2.93 -9.72 14.11
N ASP A 280 3.56 -10.51 13.24
CA ASP A 280 3.16 -11.91 13.01
C ASP A 280 3.49 -12.79 14.22
N LEU A 281 4.63 -12.53 14.87
CA LEU A 281 5.03 -13.24 16.08
C LEU A 281 4.05 -12.98 17.22
N LEU A 282 3.71 -11.71 17.47
CA LEU A 282 2.71 -11.31 18.47
C LEU A 282 1.34 -11.93 18.17
N PHE A 283 0.91 -11.90 16.91
CA PHE A 283 -0.35 -12.51 16.49
C PHE A 283 -0.39 -14.01 16.81
N LYS A 284 0.64 -14.76 16.39
CA LYS A 284 0.71 -16.21 16.60
C LYS A 284 0.77 -16.57 18.08
N LYS A 285 1.59 -15.88 18.87
CA LYS A 285 1.68 -16.10 20.32
C LYS A 285 0.36 -15.80 21.01
N ARG A 286 -0.29 -14.68 20.70
CA ARG A 286 -1.60 -14.33 21.27
C ARG A 286 -2.67 -15.36 20.94
N ARG A 287 -2.70 -15.80 19.68
CA ARG A 287 -3.62 -16.84 19.23
C ARG A 287 -3.39 -18.15 19.99
N LYS A 288 -2.13 -18.58 20.13
CA LYS A 288 -1.80 -19.79 20.88
C LYS A 288 -2.16 -19.69 22.36
N ALA A 289 -1.84 -18.56 23.00
CA ALA A 289 -2.22 -18.30 24.38
C ALA A 289 -3.75 -18.32 24.56
N SER A 290 -4.50 -17.78 23.61
CA SER A 290 -5.97 -17.79 23.63
C SER A 290 -6.55 -19.20 23.43
N GLU A 291 -5.94 -20.02 22.58
CA GLU A 291 -6.41 -21.36 22.24
C GLU A 291 -6.06 -22.40 23.32
N THR A 292 -4.85 -22.33 23.89
CA THR A 292 -4.33 -23.38 24.79
C THR A 292 -4.09 -22.92 26.22
N GLY A 293 -4.22 -21.62 26.51
CA GLY A 293 -3.83 -21.03 27.79
C GLY A 293 -2.31 -20.98 28.00
N ASN A 294 -1.49 -21.31 26.99
CA ASN A 294 -0.04 -21.27 27.12
C ASN A 294 0.50 -19.88 26.77
N ILE A 295 0.90 -19.13 27.79
CA ILE A 295 1.43 -17.76 27.68
C ILE A 295 2.90 -17.70 27.22
N TYR A 296 3.63 -18.81 27.28
CA TYR A 296 5.04 -18.88 26.93
C TYR A 296 5.33 -20.05 25.99
N MET A 297 5.78 -19.70 24.80
CA MET A 297 6.23 -20.63 23.78
C MET A 297 7.24 -19.89 22.93
N ASN A 298 8.51 -20.28 22.98
CA ASN A 298 9.55 -19.60 22.21
C ASN A 298 9.33 -19.82 20.70
N PHE A 299 10.03 -19.02 19.88
CA PHE A 299 9.93 -19.09 18.42
C PHE A 299 10.11 -20.49 17.86
N ASN A 300 11.06 -21.28 18.37
CA ASN A 300 11.34 -22.62 17.86
C ASN A 300 10.18 -23.59 18.14
N GLU A 301 9.53 -23.47 19.29
CA GLU A 301 8.37 -24.29 19.65
C GLU A 301 7.11 -23.89 18.91
N LEU A 302 6.94 -22.58 18.63
CA LEU A 302 5.77 -22.04 17.94
C LEU A 302 5.66 -22.48 16.47
N PHE A 303 6.78 -22.89 15.87
CA PHE A 303 6.89 -23.28 14.47
C PHE A 303 7.31 -24.74 14.26
N LYS A 304 7.28 -25.56 15.31
CA LYS A 304 7.29 -27.03 15.20
C LYS A 304 5.90 -27.54 14.84
#